data_AF-A0A6J2UHU0-F1
#
_entry.id   AF-A0A6J2UHU0-F1
#
_cell.length_a   1.000
_cell.length_b   1.000
_cell.length_c   1.000
_cell.angle_alpha   90.00
_cell.angle_beta   90.00
_cell.angle_gamma   90.00
#
_symmetry.space_group_name_H-M   'P 1'
#
loop_
_entity.id
_entity.type
_entity.pdbx_description
1 polymer ?
#
loop_
_entity_poly.entity_id
_entity_poly.type
_entity_poly.pdbx_seq_one_letter_code
_entity_poly.pdbx_strand_id
1 'polypeptide(L)'
;MAELHSYRVCLRQQLEELELLSSIYCAAGELQLLDAGVIVDFNMFLQSDTSTLSSLPSAHLDYSVRLTMPGNKHVAVGIELPHLYPLLQCPIVSVNSPLLSKANEQLFKSQLDQYISEQQTEEPYVYQLLIWVQDQIVGLQEKADSSVEELVDEPVTSTRDFERLWIYSHHIKSSAKRQKILKEARQLLLSGFSRPGKPGIICVEGDREDVQQFWQSIKAMRWQKITIVKSEVQQFEGNRTQLHHFEGFTEQLFNAQTGGSLNENGVMNMAQFVKYLDEHGCSYMKSELFGIP
;
A
#
# COMPACT_ATOMS: atom_id res chain seq x y z
N MET A 1 -24.92 -5.40 27.17
CA MET A 1 -24.66 -4.26 28.07
C MET A 1 -23.16 -3.99 28.22
N ALA A 2 -22.34 -5.00 28.54
CA ALA A 2 -20.88 -4.84 28.65
C ALA A 2 -20.20 -4.35 27.35
N GLU A 3 -20.54 -4.93 26.19
CA GLU A 3 -19.95 -4.52 24.90
C GLU A 3 -20.25 -3.06 24.55
N LEU A 4 -21.51 -2.64 24.69
CA LEU A 4 -21.93 -1.25 24.45
C LEU A 4 -21.19 -0.26 25.36
N HIS A 5 -20.93 -0.66 26.61
CA HIS A 5 -20.14 0.15 27.53
C HIS A 5 -18.70 0.34 27.03
N SER A 6 -18.05 -0.72 26.54
CA SER A 6 -16.71 -0.63 25.95
C SER A 6 -16.66 0.34 24.77
N TYR A 7 -17.62 0.27 23.84
CA TYR A 7 -17.71 1.24 22.74
C TYR A 7 -17.82 2.68 23.24
N ARG A 8 -18.66 2.96 24.24
CA ARG A 8 -18.82 4.33 24.76
C ARG A 8 -17.55 4.84 25.44
N VAL A 9 -16.82 3.97 26.15
CA VAL A 9 -15.54 4.32 26.76
C VAL A 9 -14.50 4.64 25.69
N CYS A 10 -14.32 3.74 24.71
CA CYS A 10 -13.37 3.92 23.61
C CYS A 10 -13.65 5.19 22.79
N LEU A 11 -14.90 5.42 22.38
CA LEU A 11 -15.26 6.60 21.60
C LEU A 11 -15.02 7.91 22.39
N ARG A 12 -15.25 7.90 23.71
CA ARG A 12 -14.93 9.07 24.55
C ARG A 12 -13.43 9.32 24.60
N GLN A 13 -12.63 8.28 24.84
CA GLN A 13 -11.18 8.36 24.86
C GLN A 13 -10.60 8.84 23.52
N GLN A 14 -11.17 8.40 22.39
CA GLN A 14 -10.77 8.86 21.06
C GLN A 14 -11.01 10.36 20.86
N LEU A 15 -12.16 10.88 21.32
CA LEU A 15 -12.46 12.31 21.23
C LEU A 15 -11.55 13.14 22.14
N GLU A 16 -11.31 12.69 23.38
CA GLU A 16 -10.39 13.35 24.32
C GLU A 16 -8.96 13.40 23.77
N GLU A 17 -8.48 12.30 23.18
CA GLU A 17 -7.17 12.25 22.53
C GLU A 17 -7.09 13.17 21.31
N LEU A 18 -8.14 13.22 20.48
CA LEU A 18 -8.20 14.14 19.34
C LEU A 18 -8.15 15.60 19.80
N GLU A 19 -8.88 15.97 20.85
CA GLU A 19 -8.86 17.32 21.41
C GLU A 19 -7.45 17.68 21.93
N LEU A 20 -6.79 16.76 22.62
CA LEU A 20 -5.40 16.92 23.05
C LEU A 20 -4.47 17.13 21.84
N LEU A 21 -4.56 16.27 20.82
CA LEU A 21 -3.75 16.38 19.60
C LEU A 21 -4.01 17.69 18.86
N SER A 22 -5.26 18.16 18.79
CA SER A 22 -5.60 19.44 18.16
C SER A 22 -5.00 20.64 18.90
N SER A 23 -4.81 20.52 20.20
CA SER A 23 -4.17 21.55 21.03
C SER A 23 -2.65 21.58 20.83
N ILE A 24 -2.05 20.41 20.58
CA ILE A 24 -0.61 20.27 20.30
C ILE A 24 -0.29 20.72 18.87
N TYR A 25 -1.07 20.28 17.89
CA TYR A 25 -0.92 20.53 16.45
C TYR A 25 -1.90 21.61 15.98
N CYS A 26 -1.73 22.82 16.52
CA CYS A 26 -2.69 23.92 16.37
C CYS A 26 -2.46 24.80 15.12
N ALA A 27 -1.35 24.64 14.39
CA ALA A 27 -1.11 25.48 13.22
C ALA A 27 -1.94 25.03 12.02
N ALA A 28 -2.19 25.97 11.09
CA ALA A 28 -3.07 25.73 9.95
C ALA A 28 -2.56 24.56 9.08
N GLY A 29 -3.36 23.50 9.01
CA GLY A 29 -3.05 22.33 8.21
C GLY A 29 -2.12 21.31 8.88
N GLU A 30 -1.79 21.48 10.17
CA GLU A 30 -1.04 20.49 10.95
C GLU A 30 -1.90 19.28 11.30
N LEU A 31 -3.12 19.48 11.81
CA LEU A 31 -4.09 18.41 11.99
C LEU A 31 -5.29 18.65 11.07
N GLN A 32 -5.63 17.64 10.26
CA GLN A 32 -6.72 17.70 9.29
C GLN A 32 -7.63 16.48 9.45
N LEU A 33 -8.86 16.70 9.90
CA LEU A 33 -9.90 15.68 9.90
C LEU A 33 -10.38 15.45 8.47
N LEU A 34 -10.53 14.17 8.09
CA LEU A 34 -11.07 13.80 6.78
C LEU A 34 -12.60 13.96 6.74
N ASP A 35 -13.27 13.65 7.85
CA ASP A 35 -14.71 13.88 8.01
C ASP A 35 -15.02 14.40 9.43
N ALA A 36 -15.33 15.70 9.52
CA ALA A 36 -15.72 16.34 10.78
C ALA A 36 -17.12 15.91 11.26
N GLY A 37 -17.96 15.34 10.37
CA GLY A 37 -19.30 14.84 10.73
C GLY A 37 -19.24 13.69 11.73
N VAL A 38 -18.19 12.87 11.68
CA VAL A 38 -17.97 11.74 12.59
C VAL A 38 -17.95 12.17 14.05
N ILE A 39 -17.37 13.33 14.36
CA ILE A 39 -17.32 13.87 15.73
C ILE A 39 -18.73 14.18 16.23
N VAL A 40 -19.59 14.72 15.37
CA VAL A 40 -20.99 15.02 15.73
C VAL A 40 -21.74 13.72 15.99
N ASP A 41 -21.58 12.72 15.12
CA ASP A 41 -22.22 11.41 15.28
C ASP A 41 -21.77 10.70 16.55
N PHE A 42 -20.47 10.76 16.88
CA PHE A 42 -19.92 10.19 18.12
C PHE A 42 -20.52 10.89 19.34
N ASN A 43 -20.57 12.23 19.34
CA ASN A 43 -21.17 12.99 20.42
C ASN A 43 -22.67 12.69 20.59
N MET A 44 -23.44 12.60 19.49
CA MET A 44 -24.86 12.22 19.55
C MET A 44 -25.05 10.82 20.12
N PHE A 45 -24.22 9.86 19.72
CA PHE A 45 -24.24 8.50 20.27
C PHE A 45 -23.90 8.48 21.77
N LEU A 46 -22.89 9.24 22.19
CA LEU A 46 -22.44 9.31 23.59
C LEU A 46 -23.43 10.02 24.52
N GLN A 47 -24.21 10.97 24.02
CA GLN A 47 -25.24 11.69 24.79
C GLN A 47 -26.58 10.94 24.87
N SER A 48 -26.85 10.02 23.94
CA SER A 48 -28.12 9.31 23.89
C SER A 48 -28.15 8.13 24.86
N ASP A 49 -28.95 8.22 25.93
CA ASP A 49 -29.11 7.16 26.95
C ASP A 49 -29.82 5.89 26.43
N THR A 50 -30.53 6.00 25.30
CA THR A 50 -31.24 4.88 24.64
C THR A 50 -30.44 4.21 23.53
N SER A 51 -29.15 4.53 23.39
CA SER A 51 -28.32 4.01 22.32
C SER A 51 -28.19 2.49 22.38
N THR A 52 -28.20 1.85 21.22
CA THR A 52 -27.94 0.41 21.06
C THR A 52 -26.78 0.22 20.09
N LEU A 53 -26.24 -1.00 19.98
CA LEU A 53 -25.19 -1.27 19.00
C LEU A 53 -25.63 -0.99 17.55
N SER A 54 -26.93 -1.06 17.26
CA SER A 54 -27.49 -0.72 15.95
C SER A 54 -27.49 0.78 15.64
N SER A 55 -27.30 1.65 16.64
CA SER A 55 -27.15 3.10 16.47
C SER A 55 -25.69 3.54 16.48
N LEU A 56 -24.74 2.61 16.46
CA LEU A 56 -23.31 2.91 16.40
C LEU A 56 -22.98 3.55 15.03
N PRO A 57 -22.26 4.67 14.99
CA PRO A 57 -21.82 5.29 13.73
C PRO A 57 -21.00 4.30 12.90
N SER A 58 -21.23 4.24 11.59
CA SER A 58 -20.50 3.33 10.70
C SER A 58 -19.10 3.84 10.33
N ALA A 59 -18.86 5.15 10.48
CA ALA A 59 -17.58 5.78 10.18
C ALA A 59 -16.61 5.67 11.37
N HIS A 60 -15.32 5.56 11.05
CA HIS A 60 -14.21 5.61 12.00
C HIS A 60 -13.64 7.02 12.07
N LEU A 61 -12.97 7.35 13.17
CA LEU A 61 -12.30 8.63 13.30
C LEU A 61 -11.01 8.59 12.48
N ASP A 62 -10.96 9.36 11.40
CA ASP A 62 -9.84 9.39 10.46
C ASP A 62 -9.34 10.83 10.26
N TYR A 63 -8.05 11.02 10.50
CA TYR A 63 -7.38 12.32 10.43
C TYR A 63 -5.92 12.19 10.03
N SER A 64 -5.38 13.26 9.45
CA SER A 64 -3.97 13.37 9.09
C SER A 64 -3.27 14.40 9.96
N VAL A 65 -2.10 14.02 10.48
CA VAL A 65 -1.18 14.90 11.21
C VAL A 65 0.07 15.13 10.36
N ARG A 66 0.40 16.39 10.12
CA ARG A 66 1.63 16.81 9.45
C ARG A 66 2.71 17.05 10.50
N LEU A 67 3.69 16.16 10.55
CA LEU A 67 4.85 16.29 11.42
C LEU A 67 5.93 17.13 10.73
N THR A 68 6.48 18.08 11.46
CA THR A 68 7.61 18.91 11.02
C THR A 68 8.92 18.23 11.41
N MET A 69 9.81 18.07 10.44
CA MET A 69 11.11 17.43 10.57
C MET A 69 12.24 18.48 10.53
N PRO A 70 13.45 18.15 11.03
CA PRO A 70 14.64 18.97 10.85
C PRO A 70 14.85 19.35 9.37
N GLY A 71 15.28 20.60 9.12
CA GLY A 71 15.42 21.12 7.75
C GLY A 71 14.11 21.60 7.11
N ASN A 72 13.06 21.86 7.89
CA ASN A 72 11.76 22.38 7.45
C ASN A 72 11.05 21.47 6.42
N LYS A 73 11.30 20.17 6.54
CA LYS A 73 10.64 19.13 5.77
C LYS A 73 9.38 18.67 6.52
N HIS A 74 8.40 18.14 5.81
CA HIS A 74 7.14 17.70 6.40
C HIS A 74 6.81 16.26 6.00
N VAL A 75 6.25 15.52 6.95
CA VAL A 75 5.74 14.15 6.75
C VAL A 75 4.28 14.12 7.13
N ALA A 76 3.44 13.52 6.29
CA ALA A 76 2.03 13.33 6.60
C ALA A 76 1.82 11.94 7.20
N VAL A 77 1.23 11.88 8.38
CA VAL A 77 0.83 10.66 9.06
C VAL A 77 -0.70 10.61 9.07
N GLY A 78 -1.29 9.61 8.44
CA GLY A 78 -2.72 9.31 8.51
C GLY A 78 -3.00 8.33 9.64
N ILE A 79 -4.00 8.63 10.44
CA ILE A 79 -4.42 7.86 11.60
C ILE A 79 -5.92 7.58 11.48
N GLU A 80 -6.27 6.31 11.41
CA GLU A 80 -7.64 5.82 11.49
C GLU A 80 -7.81 5.05 12.81
N LEU A 81 -8.80 5.45 13.62
CA LEU A 81 -9.12 4.84 14.91
C LEU A 81 -10.37 3.96 14.80
N PRO A 82 -10.22 2.62 14.88
CA PRO A 82 -11.34 1.71 15.01
C PRO A 82 -12.14 1.98 16.30
N HIS A 83 -13.43 1.65 16.32
CA HIS A 83 -14.32 2.03 17.44
C HIS A 83 -13.94 1.45 18.81
N LEU A 84 -13.16 0.36 18.84
CA LEU A 84 -12.70 -0.26 20.08
C LEU A 84 -11.25 0.11 20.44
N TYR A 85 -10.62 1.05 19.72
CA TYR A 85 -9.37 1.66 20.14
C TYR A 85 -9.60 2.56 21.37
N PRO A 86 -8.73 2.54 22.40
CA PRO A 86 -7.49 1.75 22.54
C PRO A 86 -7.64 0.35 23.14
N LEU A 87 -8.80 0.01 23.70
CA LEU A 87 -8.97 -1.19 24.54
C LEU A 87 -8.77 -2.54 23.83
N LEU A 88 -9.36 -2.73 22.65
CA LEU A 88 -9.39 -4.04 21.96
C LEU A 88 -8.85 -3.99 20.53
N GLN A 89 -8.58 -2.79 20.01
CA GLN A 89 -8.11 -2.58 18.64
C GLN A 89 -6.96 -1.58 18.63
N CYS A 90 -6.03 -1.77 17.68
CA CYS A 90 -4.91 -0.88 17.43
C CYS A 90 -5.30 0.21 16.41
N PRO A 91 -4.62 1.38 16.42
CA PRO A 91 -4.82 2.40 15.41
C PRO A 91 -4.24 1.91 14.08
N ILE A 92 -4.87 2.28 12.98
CA ILE A 92 -4.36 2.02 11.64
C ILE A 92 -3.55 3.24 11.21
N VAL A 93 -2.26 3.04 10.99
CA VAL A 93 -1.31 4.13 10.77
C VAL A 93 -0.75 4.04 9.36
N SER A 94 -0.78 5.16 8.64
CA SER A 94 -0.17 5.30 7.32
C SER A 94 0.80 6.47 7.34
N VAL A 95 2.04 6.25 6.91
CA VAL A 95 3.07 7.30 6.87
C VAL A 95 3.45 7.54 5.43
N ASN A 96 3.23 8.76 4.95
CA ASN A 96 3.66 9.22 3.63
C ASN A 96 4.82 10.19 3.82
N SER A 97 6.04 9.66 3.69
CA SER A 97 7.27 10.42 3.88
C SER A 97 8.07 10.47 2.57
N PRO A 98 8.20 11.63 1.91
CA PRO A 98 9.12 11.77 0.77
C PRO A 98 10.60 11.77 1.22
N LEU A 99 10.85 11.61 2.52
CA LEU A 99 12.17 11.78 3.14
C LEU A 99 12.90 10.46 3.36
N LEU A 100 12.20 9.34 3.25
CA LEU A 100 12.77 8.02 3.44
C LEU A 100 13.16 7.44 2.08
N SER A 101 14.31 6.76 2.02
CA SER A 101 14.64 5.90 0.89
C SER A 101 13.77 4.63 0.94
N LYS A 102 13.53 3.96 -0.18
CA LYS A 102 12.72 2.73 -0.23
C LYS A 102 13.13 1.66 0.80
N ALA A 103 14.44 1.50 1.05
CA ALA A 103 14.96 0.54 2.03
C ALA A 103 14.62 0.97 3.48
N ASN A 104 14.72 2.28 3.76
CA ASN A 104 14.34 2.84 5.05
C ASN A 104 12.81 2.85 5.25
N GLU A 105 12.00 2.94 4.18
CA GLU A 105 10.54 2.83 4.26
C GLU A 105 10.09 1.42 4.70
N GLN A 106 10.67 0.37 4.13
CA GLN A 106 10.34 -1.02 4.51
C GLN A 106 10.80 -1.35 5.94
N LEU A 107 12.00 -0.89 6.31
CA LEU A 107 12.50 -1.01 7.69
C LEU A 107 11.59 -0.26 8.65
N PHE A 108 11.29 1.01 8.37
CA PHE A 108 10.43 1.86 9.17
C PHE A 108 9.02 1.25 9.31
N LYS A 109 8.44 0.73 8.23
CA LYS A 109 7.14 0.05 8.28
C LYS A 109 7.17 -1.16 9.20
N SER A 110 8.22 -1.99 9.10
CA SER A 110 8.36 -3.17 9.95
C SER A 110 8.51 -2.78 11.43
N GLN A 111 9.27 -1.72 11.71
CA GLN A 111 9.42 -1.16 13.05
C GLN A 111 8.12 -0.55 13.58
N LEU A 112 7.34 0.10 12.71
CA LEU A 112 6.05 0.69 13.05
C LEU A 112 5.02 -0.39 13.39
N ASP A 113 4.90 -1.43 12.57
CA ASP A 113 4.04 -2.58 12.83
C ASP A 113 4.43 -3.27 14.14
N GLN A 114 5.74 -3.42 14.38
CA GLN A 114 6.26 -3.96 15.64
C GLN A 114 5.89 -3.07 16.83
N TYR A 115 6.17 -1.76 16.75
CA TYR A 115 5.88 -0.81 17.82
C TYR A 115 4.39 -0.82 18.20
N ILE A 116 3.48 -0.80 17.21
CA ILE A 116 2.03 -0.87 17.44
C ILE A 116 1.64 -2.19 18.09
N SER A 117 2.21 -3.32 17.65
CA SER A 117 1.90 -4.64 18.22
C SER A 117 2.39 -4.83 19.66
N GLU A 118 3.44 -4.12 20.06
CA GLU A 118 4.01 -4.17 21.41
C GLU A 118 3.26 -3.28 22.41
N GLN A 119 2.42 -2.34 21.94
CA GLN A 119 1.60 -1.51 22.82
C GLN A 119 0.47 -2.33 23.44
N GLN A 120 0.68 -2.75 24.69
CA GLN A 120 -0.36 -3.35 25.54
C GLN A 120 -0.84 -2.32 26.55
N THR A 121 -1.59 -1.33 26.07
CA THR A 121 -2.16 -0.28 26.92
C THR A 121 -3.66 -0.16 26.70
N GLU A 122 -4.38 0.09 27.79
CA GLU A 122 -5.82 0.42 27.79
C GLU A 122 -6.05 1.94 27.63
N GLU A 123 -4.97 2.72 27.51
CA GLU A 123 -4.98 4.16 27.36
C GLU A 123 -4.60 4.59 25.92
N PRO A 124 -5.14 5.72 25.42
CA PRO A 124 -4.76 6.26 24.12
C PRO A 124 -3.26 6.65 24.09
N TYR A 125 -2.61 6.38 22.96
CA TYR A 125 -1.16 6.50 22.79
C TYR A 125 -0.72 7.10 21.45
N VAL A 126 -1.65 7.68 20.68
CA VAL A 126 -1.36 8.26 19.35
C VAL A 126 -0.30 9.37 19.46
N TYR A 127 -0.32 10.16 20.54
CA TYR A 127 0.71 11.19 20.72
C TYR A 127 2.12 10.59 20.84
N GLN A 128 2.29 9.53 21.65
CA GLN A 128 3.56 8.83 21.82
C GLN A 128 3.99 8.17 20.50
N LEU A 129 3.03 7.59 19.77
CA LEU A 129 3.24 7.05 18.43
C LEU A 129 3.77 8.12 17.47
N LEU A 130 3.18 9.32 17.46
CA LEU A 130 3.61 10.42 16.59
C LEU A 130 5.04 10.89 16.92
N ILE A 131 5.38 10.98 18.22
CA ILE A 131 6.76 11.28 18.65
C ILE A 131 7.71 10.18 18.18
N TRP A 132 7.34 8.92 18.36
CA TRP A 132 8.16 7.78 17.94
C TRP A 132 8.38 7.78 16.43
N VAL A 133 7.32 8.05 15.64
CA VAL A 133 7.42 8.19 14.18
C VAL A 133 8.39 9.30 13.81
N GLN A 134 8.30 10.46 14.48
CA GLN A 134 9.20 11.57 14.26
C GLN A 134 10.66 11.18 14.54
N ASP A 135 10.93 10.58 15.70
CA ASP A 135 12.28 10.16 16.11
C ASP A 135 12.88 9.11 15.16
N GLN A 136 12.10 8.10 14.76
CA GLN A 136 12.58 7.09 13.82
C GLN A 136 12.89 7.67 12.44
N ILE A 137 12.07 8.60 11.94
CA ILE A 137 12.34 9.25 10.65
C ILE A 137 13.61 10.08 10.74
N VAL A 138 13.78 10.87 11.80
CA VAL A 138 14.99 11.68 12.01
C VAL A 138 16.23 10.80 12.13
N GLY A 139 16.18 9.74 12.94
CA GLY A 139 17.31 8.81 13.08
C GLY A 139 17.68 8.07 11.79
N LEU A 140 16.70 7.79 10.92
CA LEU A 140 16.95 7.22 9.59
C LEU A 140 17.55 8.24 8.62
N GLN A 141 17.23 9.54 8.77
CA GLN A 141 17.88 10.62 8.02
C GLN A 141 19.31 10.84 8.48
N GLU A 142 19.55 10.90 9.79
CA GLU A 142 20.88 11.07 10.37
C GLU A 142 21.79 9.89 10.01
N LYS A 143 21.29 8.65 9.99
CA LYS A 143 22.07 7.49 9.51
C LYS A 143 22.38 7.58 8.02
N ALA A 144 21.49 8.14 7.21
CA ALA A 144 21.74 8.36 5.80
C ALA A 144 22.80 9.46 5.59
N ASP A 145 22.74 10.56 6.36
CA ASP A 145 23.68 11.69 6.25
C ASP A 145 25.04 11.38 6.93
N SER A 146 25.05 10.64 8.04
CA SER A 146 26.28 10.23 8.74
C SER A 146 27.02 9.11 8.02
N SER A 147 26.34 8.34 7.16
CA SER A 147 26.99 7.37 6.27
C SER A 147 27.82 8.02 5.14
N VAL A 148 27.89 9.35 5.11
CA VAL A 148 28.65 10.14 4.12
C VAL A 148 30.01 10.63 4.66
N GLU A 149 30.29 10.58 5.97
CA GLU A 149 31.50 11.21 6.56
C GLU A 149 32.61 10.26 7.07
N GLU A 150 32.38 8.95 7.17
CA GLU A 150 33.44 7.99 7.56
C GLU A 150 33.49 6.75 6.67
N LEU A 151 33.66 6.89 5.36
CA LEU A 151 34.37 5.87 4.58
C LEU A 151 35.22 6.56 3.50
N VAL A 152 36.51 6.56 3.76
CA VAL A 152 37.57 6.86 2.82
C VAL A 152 37.42 5.94 1.59
N ASP A 153 37.23 6.57 0.43
CA ASP A 153 37.56 6.09 -0.91
C ASP A 153 37.48 4.56 -1.16
N GLU A 154 36.28 4.06 -1.43
CA GLU A 154 36.07 2.92 -2.34
C GLU A 154 34.78 3.18 -3.15
N PRO A 155 34.82 3.12 -4.49
CA PRO A 155 33.66 3.40 -5.33
C PRO A 155 32.70 2.21 -5.26
N VAL A 156 31.69 2.25 -4.39
CA VAL A 156 30.61 1.26 -4.45
C VAL A 156 29.63 1.67 -5.54
N THR A 157 29.96 1.29 -6.77
CA THR A 157 28.98 1.01 -7.82
C THR A 157 28.02 -0.06 -7.30
N SER A 158 26.95 0.35 -6.61
CA SER A 158 25.87 -0.58 -6.25
C SER A 158 25.04 -0.87 -7.51
N THR A 159 25.49 -1.83 -8.31
CA THR A 159 24.72 -2.39 -9.43
C THR A 159 23.40 -2.94 -8.88
N ARG A 160 22.27 -2.38 -9.30
CA ARG A 160 20.93 -2.86 -8.92
C ARG A 160 20.36 -3.74 -10.01
N ASP A 161 19.65 -4.79 -9.62
CA ASP A 161 18.96 -5.67 -10.55
C ASP A 161 17.53 -5.18 -10.79
N PHE A 162 17.22 -4.82 -12.02
CA PHE A 162 15.86 -4.69 -12.51
C PHE A 162 15.38 -6.06 -12.99
N GLU A 163 14.16 -6.46 -12.65
CA GLU A 163 13.58 -7.71 -13.13
C GLU A 163 12.23 -7.47 -13.79
N ARG A 164 11.97 -8.17 -14.89
CA ARG A 164 10.64 -8.37 -15.46
C ARG A 164 10.25 -9.83 -15.40
N LEU A 165 9.13 -10.12 -14.76
CA LEU A 165 8.53 -11.44 -14.71
C LEU A 165 7.30 -11.54 -15.59
N TRP A 166 7.29 -12.57 -16.43
CA TRP A 166 6.14 -13.00 -17.20
C TRP A 166 5.54 -14.24 -16.56
N ILE A 167 4.34 -14.12 -16.02
CA ILE A 167 3.66 -15.16 -15.27
C ILE A 167 2.43 -15.62 -16.04
N TYR A 168 2.37 -16.93 -16.27
CA TYR A 168 1.22 -17.60 -16.86
C TYR A 168 0.40 -18.28 -15.76
N SER A 169 -0.92 -18.18 -15.88
CA SER A 169 -1.86 -18.93 -15.05
C SER A 169 -2.94 -19.57 -15.91
N HIS A 170 -3.49 -20.70 -15.45
CA HIS A 170 -4.58 -21.36 -16.18
C HIS A 170 -5.78 -20.43 -16.37
N HIS A 171 -6.10 -19.62 -15.36
CA HIS A 171 -7.07 -18.53 -15.46
C HIS A 171 -6.97 -17.55 -14.27
N ILE A 172 -7.39 -16.31 -14.50
CA ILE A 172 -7.63 -15.29 -13.47
C ILE A 172 -9.08 -14.81 -13.62
N LYS A 173 -10.00 -15.45 -12.90
CA LYS A 173 -11.44 -15.11 -12.92
C LYS A 173 -11.95 -14.45 -11.62
N SER A 174 -11.37 -14.85 -10.49
CA SER A 174 -11.79 -14.37 -9.17
C SER A 174 -11.53 -12.87 -9.02
N SER A 175 -12.57 -12.10 -8.65
CA SER A 175 -12.45 -10.69 -8.30
C SER A 175 -11.45 -10.45 -7.17
N ALA A 176 -11.43 -11.33 -6.15
CA ALA A 176 -10.47 -11.26 -5.05
C ALA A 176 -9.02 -11.39 -5.53
N LYS A 177 -8.73 -12.30 -6.48
CA LYS A 177 -7.40 -12.41 -7.08
C LYS A 177 -7.02 -11.18 -7.89
N ARG A 178 -7.96 -10.67 -8.70
CA ARG A 178 -7.76 -9.46 -9.52
C ARG A 178 -7.42 -8.25 -8.65
N GLN A 179 -8.21 -8.03 -7.60
CA GLN A 179 -7.98 -6.94 -6.63
C GLN A 179 -6.66 -7.12 -5.87
N LYS A 180 -6.33 -8.35 -5.44
CA LYS A 180 -5.06 -8.61 -4.77
C LYS A 180 -3.87 -8.33 -5.69
N ILE A 181 -3.90 -8.76 -6.96
CA ILE A 181 -2.83 -8.48 -7.93
C ILE A 181 -2.60 -6.97 -8.07
N LEU A 182 -3.67 -6.18 -8.26
CA LEU A 182 -3.58 -4.73 -8.35
C LEU A 182 -3.06 -4.08 -7.06
N LYS A 183 -3.55 -4.53 -5.90
CA LYS A 183 -3.15 -4.00 -4.60
C LYS A 183 -1.67 -4.26 -4.34
N GLU A 184 -1.19 -5.48 -4.54
CA GLU A 184 0.19 -5.87 -4.29
C GLU A 184 1.15 -5.13 -5.24
N ALA A 185 0.83 -5.05 -6.54
CA ALA A 185 1.66 -4.30 -7.49
C ALA A 185 1.75 -2.81 -7.14
N ARG A 186 0.63 -2.21 -6.70
CA ARG A 186 0.60 -0.80 -6.25
C ARG A 186 1.40 -0.60 -4.96
N GLN A 187 1.27 -1.50 -3.99
CA GLN A 187 2.00 -1.43 -2.73
C GLN A 187 3.52 -1.52 -2.91
N LEU A 188 3.96 -2.27 -3.91
CA LEU A 188 5.38 -2.47 -4.23
C LEU A 188 5.90 -1.49 -5.31
N LEU A 189 5.07 -0.52 -5.74
CA LEU A 189 5.39 0.44 -6.80
C LEU A 189 5.92 -0.22 -8.09
N LEU A 190 5.39 -1.39 -8.42
CA LEU A 190 5.75 -2.13 -9.62
C LEU A 190 4.96 -1.61 -10.82
N SER A 191 5.52 -1.77 -12.02
CA SER A 191 4.79 -1.52 -13.27
C SER A 191 4.50 -2.82 -14.00
N GLY A 192 3.64 -2.74 -15.01
CA GLY A 192 3.24 -3.89 -15.81
C GLY A 192 1.73 -3.98 -15.96
N PHE A 193 1.24 -5.20 -16.12
CA PHE A 193 -0.18 -5.43 -16.30
C PHE A 193 -0.62 -6.80 -15.82
N SER A 194 -1.91 -6.88 -15.45
CA SER A 194 -2.60 -8.16 -15.31
C SER A 194 -3.70 -8.27 -16.35
N ARG A 195 -3.71 -9.37 -17.10
CA ARG A 195 -4.77 -9.73 -18.03
C ARG A 195 -5.61 -10.87 -17.44
N PRO A 196 -6.81 -10.57 -16.91
CA PRO A 196 -7.73 -11.61 -16.46
C PRO A 196 -8.30 -12.41 -17.64
N GLY A 197 -8.83 -13.61 -17.36
CA GLY A 197 -9.37 -14.52 -18.38
C GLY A 197 -8.71 -15.90 -18.39
N LYS A 198 -8.78 -16.60 -19.52
CA LYS A 198 -8.25 -17.96 -19.74
C LYS A 198 -7.46 -18.02 -21.06
N PRO A 199 -6.12 -18.09 -21.05
CA PRO A 199 -5.25 -18.04 -19.88
C PRO A 199 -5.17 -16.65 -19.25
N GLY A 200 -4.82 -16.60 -17.96
CA GLY A 200 -4.50 -15.35 -17.27
C GLY A 200 -3.00 -15.07 -17.37
N ILE A 201 -2.65 -13.83 -17.72
CA ILE A 201 -1.25 -13.42 -17.91
C ILE A 201 -0.97 -12.24 -16.99
N ILE A 202 0.18 -12.26 -16.33
CA ILE A 202 0.67 -11.15 -15.52
C ILE A 202 2.08 -10.83 -16.01
N CYS A 203 2.31 -9.58 -16.38
CA CYS A 203 3.66 -9.04 -16.56
C CYS A 203 3.89 -8.06 -15.43
N VAL A 204 4.99 -8.21 -14.72
CA VAL A 204 5.38 -7.31 -13.63
C VAL A 204 6.85 -6.97 -13.79
N GLU A 205 7.20 -5.71 -13.64
CA GLU A 205 8.57 -5.23 -13.77
C GLU A 205 8.88 -4.16 -12.73
N GLY A 206 10.13 -4.11 -12.29
CA GLY A 206 10.60 -3.22 -11.24
C GLY A 206 11.91 -3.67 -10.64
N ASP A 207 12.20 -3.20 -9.43
CA ASP A 207 13.37 -3.66 -8.68
C ASP A 207 13.21 -5.17 -8.37
N ARG A 208 14.26 -5.97 -8.57
CA ARG A 208 14.21 -7.44 -8.48
C ARG A 208 13.61 -7.95 -7.17
N GLU A 209 13.96 -7.32 -6.06
CA GLU A 209 13.47 -7.68 -4.72
C GLU A 209 11.95 -7.53 -4.63
N ASP A 210 11.42 -6.38 -5.06
CA ASP A 210 9.98 -6.08 -5.08
C ASP A 210 9.23 -7.04 -6.01
N VAL A 211 9.82 -7.34 -7.19
CA VAL A 211 9.25 -8.28 -8.17
C VAL A 211 9.19 -9.71 -7.60
N GLN A 212 10.22 -10.15 -6.89
CA GLN A 212 10.23 -11.46 -6.22
C GLN A 212 9.25 -11.51 -5.05
N GLN A 213 9.11 -10.43 -4.27
CA GLN A 213 8.11 -10.34 -3.20
C GLN A 213 6.69 -10.41 -3.75
N PHE A 214 6.40 -9.67 -4.83
CA PHE A 214 5.14 -9.77 -5.55
C PHE A 214 4.89 -11.21 -5.98
N TRP A 215 5.87 -11.87 -6.61
CA TRP A 215 5.73 -13.26 -7.04
C TRP A 215 5.40 -14.21 -5.88
N GLN A 216 6.09 -14.10 -4.74
CA GLN A 216 5.82 -14.92 -3.57
C GLN A 216 4.38 -14.76 -3.05
N SER A 217 3.91 -13.51 -2.93
CA SER A 217 2.54 -13.20 -2.49
C SER A 217 1.48 -13.71 -3.46
N ILE A 218 1.70 -13.53 -4.77
CA ILE A 218 0.78 -13.99 -5.81
C ILE A 218 0.76 -15.52 -5.89
N LYS A 219 1.92 -16.18 -5.84
CA LYS A 219 2.04 -17.64 -5.90
C LYS A 219 1.35 -18.34 -4.73
N ALA A 220 1.33 -17.73 -3.54
CA ALA A 220 0.68 -18.27 -2.34
C ALA A 220 -0.85 -18.33 -2.42
N MET A 221 -1.48 -17.63 -3.38
CA MET A 221 -2.93 -17.76 -3.59
C MET A 221 -3.31 -19.15 -4.15
N ARG A 222 -4.59 -19.51 -4.06
CA ARG A 222 -5.09 -20.80 -4.59
C ARG A 222 -5.15 -20.80 -6.12
N TRP A 223 -4.24 -21.47 -6.81
CA TRP A 223 -4.21 -21.60 -8.27
C TRP A 223 -4.45 -23.03 -8.76
N GLN A 224 -5.05 -23.19 -9.96
CA GLN A 224 -5.04 -24.48 -10.66
C GLN A 224 -3.65 -24.76 -11.26
N LYS A 225 -3.06 -23.73 -11.89
CA LYS A 225 -1.69 -23.71 -12.37
C LYS A 225 -1.24 -22.26 -12.45
N ILE A 226 -0.06 -21.96 -11.93
CA ILE A 226 0.64 -20.68 -12.08
C ILE A 226 2.14 -20.95 -12.22
N THR A 227 2.78 -20.35 -13.21
CA THR A 227 4.19 -20.59 -13.54
C THR A 227 4.83 -19.33 -14.11
N ILE A 228 6.09 -19.09 -13.80
CA ILE A 228 6.91 -18.11 -14.52
C ILE A 228 7.22 -18.69 -15.89
N VAL A 229 6.90 -17.94 -16.94
CA VAL A 229 7.26 -18.25 -18.34
C VAL A 229 8.64 -17.71 -18.64
N LYS A 230 8.92 -16.47 -18.22
CA LYS A 230 10.19 -15.81 -18.45
C LYS A 230 10.53 -14.88 -17.29
N SER A 231 11.80 -14.86 -16.91
CA SER A 231 12.40 -13.88 -16.00
C SER A 231 13.51 -13.18 -16.77
N GLU A 232 13.45 -11.85 -16.80
CA GLU A 232 14.40 -10.99 -17.49
C GLU A 232 15.06 -10.10 -16.44
N VAL A 233 16.31 -10.37 -16.10
CA VAL A 233 17.07 -9.62 -15.10
C VAL A 233 18.12 -8.77 -15.81
N GLN A 234 18.15 -7.48 -15.51
CA GLN A 234 19.10 -6.53 -16.07
C GLN A 234 19.72 -5.68 -14.96
N GLN A 235 21.05 -5.60 -14.95
CA GLN A 235 21.77 -4.70 -14.06
C GLN A 235 21.73 -3.28 -14.57
N PHE A 236 21.58 -2.32 -13.67
CA PHE A 236 21.61 -0.91 -14.00
C PHE A 236 22.29 -0.06 -12.93
N GLU A 237 22.83 1.07 -13.38
CA GLU A 237 23.41 2.12 -12.57
C GLU A 237 22.64 3.42 -12.85
N GLY A 238 22.17 4.12 -11.81
CA GLY A 238 21.43 5.37 -11.96
C GLY A 238 19.91 5.20 -12.17
N ASN A 239 19.32 5.94 -13.11
CA ASN A 239 17.86 6.07 -13.23
C ASN A 239 17.23 4.92 -14.03
N ARG A 240 16.26 4.23 -13.42
CA ARG A 240 15.59 3.03 -13.97
C ARG A 240 14.55 3.30 -15.05
N THR A 241 14.17 4.56 -15.31
CA THR A 241 13.03 4.90 -16.19
C THR A 241 13.14 4.32 -17.59
N GLN A 242 14.36 4.11 -18.11
CA GLN A 242 14.59 3.58 -19.46
C GLN A 242 14.39 2.05 -19.56
N LEU A 243 14.29 1.35 -18.43
CA LEU A 243 14.09 -0.10 -18.37
C LEU A 243 12.62 -0.51 -18.33
N HIS A 244 11.76 0.39 -17.82
CA HIS A 244 10.32 0.18 -17.78
C HIS A 244 9.74 0.17 -19.20
N HIS A 245 8.95 -0.85 -19.52
CA HIS A 245 8.15 -0.90 -20.74
C HIS A 245 6.72 -0.44 -20.47
N PHE A 246 6.28 -0.43 -19.21
CA PHE A 246 4.93 -0.05 -18.81
C PHE A 246 4.96 1.11 -17.80
N GLU A 247 4.03 2.06 -17.97
CA GLU A 247 3.80 3.12 -17.00
C GLU A 247 2.79 2.67 -15.94
N GLY A 248 3.29 2.40 -14.73
CA GLY A 248 2.48 1.87 -13.62
C GLY A 248 1.92 0.47 -13.89
N PHE A 249 1.08 -0.02 -12.97
CA PHE A 249 0.47 -1.34 -13.06
C PHE A 249 -1.03 -1.24 -13.33
N THR A 250 -1.50 -1.85 -14.41
CA THR A 250 -2.90 -1.74 -14.86
C THR A 250 -3.55 -3.09 -15.14
N GLU A 251 -4.87 -3.17 -14.93
CA GLU A 251 -5.64 -4.33 -15.37
C GLU A 251 -6.13 -4.12 -16.80
N GLN A 252 -5.69 -4.97 -17.73
CA GLN A 252 -5.97 -4.83 -19.15
C GLN A 252 -7.09 -5.79 -19.58
N LEU A 253 -8.26 -5.22 -19.85
CA LEU A 253 -9.45 -5.94 -20.32
C LEU A 253 -9.57 -5.81 -21.84
N PHE A 254 -8.99 -6.76 -22.58
CA PHE A 254 -9.11 -6.81 -24.06
C PHE A 254 -10.46 -7.39 -24.47
N ASN A 255 -11.54 -6.64 -24.20
CA ASN A 255 -12.88 -7.00 -24.61
C ASN A 255 -13.11 -6.50 -26.05
N ALA A 256 -13.52 -7.40 -26.95
CA ALA A 256 -14.06 -6.97 -28.23
C ALA A 256 -15.35 -6.17 -27.96
N GLN A 257 -15.44 -4.96 -28.51
CA GLN A 257 -16.68 -4.20 -28.54
C GLN A 257 -17.73 -4.99 -29.32
N THR A 258 -18.59 -5.71 -28.61
CA THR A 258 -19.94 -5.99 -29.07
C THR A 258 -20.87 -5.71 -27.90
N GLY A 259 -21.68 -4.67 -28.03
CA GLY A 259 -22.69 -4.31 -27.06
C GLY A 259 -23.63 -5.50 -26.81
N GLY A 260 -23.87 -5.78 -25.53
CA GLY A 260 -24.85 -6.77 -25.11
C GLY A 260 -24.29 -7.81 -24.15
N SER A 261 -24.55 -7.59 -22.86
CA SER A 261 -24.48 -8.55 -21.75
C SER A 261 -23.11 -9.16 -21.42
N LEU A 262 -22.82 -9.22 -20.11
CA LEU A 262 -21.69 -9.91 -19.49
C LEU A 262 -21.76 -11.42 -19.76
N ASN A 263 -21.42 -11.86 -20.97
CA ASN A 263 -21.30 -13.28 -21.27
C ASN A 263 -19.94 -13.79 -20.78
N GLU A 264 -19.99 -14.73 -19.83
CA GLU A 264 -18.88 -15.42 -19.14
C GLU A 264 -17.89 -16.20 -20.04
N ASN A 265 -18.06 -16.10 -21.36
CA ASN A 265 -17.27 -16.78 -22.40
C ASN A 265 -16.68 -15.82 -23.44
N GLY A 266 -16.49 -14.53 -23.11
CA GLY A 266 -15.93 -13.52 -24.01
C GLY A 266 -14.68 -14.01 -24.76
N VAL A 267 -14.82 -14.18 -26.07
CA VAL A 267 -13.75 -14.61 -26.97
C VAL A 267 -12.66 -13.55 -26.94
N MET A 268 -11.50 -14.01 -26.49
CA MET A 268 -10.25 -13.28 -26.38
C MET A 268 -9.88 -12.62 -27.71
N ASN A 269 -9.81 -11.29 -27.76
CA ASN A 269 -9.25 -10.63 -28.93
C ASN A 269 -7.71 -10.68 -28.85
N MET A 270 -7.15 -11.82 -29.25
CA MET A 270 -5.70 -12.02 -29.28
C MET A 270 -4.98 -10.95 -30.11
N ALA A 271 -5.61 -10.44 -31.17
CA ALA A 271 -5.03 -9.36 -31.96
C ALA A 271 -4.85 -8.07 -31.16
N GLN A 272 -5.78 -7.73 -30.26
CA GLN A 272 -5.64 -6.57 -29.37
C GLN A 272 -4.52 -6.77 -28.35
N PHE A 273 -4.38 -7.96 -27.77
CA PHE A 273 -3.28 -8.24 -26.84
C PHE A 273 -1.91 -8.23 -27.53
N VAL A 274 -1.83 -8.83 -28.71
CA VAL A 274 -0.63 -8.81 -29.56
C VAL A 274 -0.23 -7.38 -29.90
N LYS A 275 -1.21 -6.54 -30.30
CA LYS A 275 -0.98 -5.12 -30.57
C LYS A 275 -0.50 -4.37 -29.32
N TYR A 276 -1.09 -4.64 -28.15
CA TYR A 276 -0.66 -4.05 -26.89
C TYR A 276 0.80 -4.39 -26.55
N LEU A 277 1.22 -5.64 -26.79
CA LEU A 277 2.63 -6.03 -26.62
C LEU A 277 3.55 -5.30 -27.61
N ASP A 278 3.11 -5.08 -28.85
CA ASP A 278 3.88 -4.33 -29.85
C ASP A 278 4.05 -2.86 -29.45
N GLU A 279 2.99 -2.21 -28.96
CA GLU A 279 3.00 -0.82 -28.50
C GLU A 279 3.97 -0.60 -27.31
N HIS A 280 4.20 -1.62 -26.49
CA HIS A 280 5.11 -1.57 -25.33
C HIS A 280 6.45 -2.29 -25.59
N GLY A 281 6.83 -2.53 -26.86
CA GLY A 281 8.13 -3.14 -27.20
C GLY A 281 8.33 -4.59 -26.74
N CYS A 282 7.27 -5.27 -26.31
CA CYS A 282 7.29 -6.65 -25.76
C CYS A 282 6.88 -7.72 -26.79
N SER A 283 7.03 -7.44 -28.09
CA SER A 283 6.56 -8.31 -29.18
C SER A 283 7.19 -9.70 -29.18
N TYR A 284 8.42 -9.82 -28.66
CA TYR A 284 9.15 -11.09 -28.55
C TYR A 284 8.47 -12.11 -27.63
N MET A 285 7.58 -11.68 -26.72
CA MET A 285 6.86 -12.58 -25.81
C MET A 285 5.72 -13.34 -26.48
N LYS A 286 5.36 -13.03 -27.73
CA LYS A 286 4.27 -13.72 -28.44
C LYS A 286 4.57 -15.21 -28.62
N SER A 287 5.80 -15.55 -28.99
CA SER A 287 6.26 -16.94 -29.16
C SER A 287 6.38 -17.66 -27.82
N GLU A 288 6.88 -16.98 -26.79
CA GLU A 288 7.05 -17.56 -25.44
C GLU A 288 5.70 -17.81 -24.73
N LEU A 289 4.71 -16.93 -24.89
CA LEU A 289 3.41 -17.05 -24.23
C LEU A 289 2.43 -17.99 -24.94
N PHE A 290 2.52 -18.11 -26.27
CA PHE A 290 1.53 -18.82 -27.09
C PHE A 290 2.11 -19.84 -28.07
N GLY A 291 3.43 -19.96 -28.18
CA GLY A 291 4.08 -20.84 -29.17
C GLY A 291 3.83 -20.43 -30.61
N ILE A 292 3.47 -19.17 -30.85
CA ILE A 292 3.21 -18.63 -32.20
C ILE A 292 4.54 -18.10 -32.75
N PRO A 293 5.04 -18.62 -33.89
CA PRO A 293 6.31 -18.18 -34.48
C PRO A 293 6.27 -16.72 -34.96
#